data_AF-A0A377C944-F1
#
_entry.id   AF-A0A377C944-F1
#
_cell.length_a   1.000
_cell.length_b   1.000
_cell.length_c   1.000
_cell.angle_alpha   90.00
_cell.angle_beta   90.00
_cell.angle_gamma   90.00
#
_symmetry.space_group_name_H-M   'P 1'
#
loop_
_entity.id
_entity.type
_entity.pdbx_description
1 polymer ?
#
loop_
_entity_poly.entity_id
_entity_poly.type
_entity_poly.pdbx_seq_one_letter_code
_entity_poly.pdbx_strand_id
1 'polypeptide(L)'
;MKRWVIGAFCFLISGLAQSQDKDLKFANDMLVTAKVAGMCGTFKQMFAFQEATQMPGGDEFIERFLNTEISRLGMSLQEFMKLCTDSIESYNKLKRMSE
;
A
#
# COMPACT_ATOMS: atom_id res chain seq x y z
N MET A 1 41.58 0.16 31.12
CA MET A 1 40.46 -0.41 30.33
C MET A 1 41.00 -0.89 28.99
N LYS A 2 40.97 -2.19 28.73
CA LYS A 2 41.63 -2.82 27.56
C LYS A 2 40.98 -2.32 26.24
N ARG A 3 41.81 -1.97 25.24
CA ARG A 3 41.42 -1.61 23.85
C ARG A 3 40.40 -2.56 23.19
N TRP A 4 40.35 -3.81 23.66
CA TRP A 4 39.42 -4.85 23.24
C TRP A 4 37.95 -4.60 23.66
N VAL A 5 37.71 -3.84 24.73
CA VAL A 5 36.36 -3.55 25.23
C VAL A 5 35.63 -2.53 24.34
N ILE A 6 36.37 -1.60 23.73
CA ILE A 6 35.81 -0.58 22.83
C ILE A 6 35.41 -1.21 21.48
N GLY A 7 36.22 -2.15 20.97
CA GLY A 7 35.91 -2.86 19.72
C GLY A 7 34.69 -3.78 19.81
N ALA A 8 34.50 -4.46 20.96
CA ALA A 8 33.34 -5.31 21.19
C ALA A 8 32.03 -4.51 21.33
N PHE A 9 32.10 -3.29 21.87
CA PHE A 9 30.92 -2.43 22.06
C PHE A 9 30.42 -1.85 20.72
N CYS A 10 31.31 -1.50 19.79
CA CYS A 10 30.92 -1.01 18.46
C CYS A 10 30.19 -2.07 17.60
N PHE A 11 30.52 -3.36 17.75
CA PHE A 11 29.90 -4.43 16.96
C PHE A 11 28.44 -4.73 17.37
N LEU A 12 28.10 -4.51 18.64
CA LEU A 12 26.74 -4.72 19.17
C LEU A 12 25.77 -3.62 18.72
N ILE A 13 26.25 -2.38 18.51
CA ILE A 13 25.41 -1.23 18.14
C ILE A 13 24.98 -1.31 16.67
N SER A 14 25.83 -1.84 15.78
CA SER A 14 25.52 -1.97 14.35
C SER A 14 24.39 -2.96 14.05
N GLY A 15 24.22 -4.01 14.86
CA GLY A 15 23.13 -4.99 14.69
C GLY A 15 21.74 -4.43 15.03
N LEU A 16 21.66 -3.56 16.05
CA LEU A 16 20.41 -2.91 16.46
C LEU A 16 19.90 -1.94 15.38
N ALA A 17 20.80 -1.15 14.78
CA ALA A 17 20.44 -0.21 13.72
C ALA A 17 19.86 -0.89 12.47
N GLN A 18 20.40 -2.05 12.07
CA GLN A 18 19.86 -2.82 10.94
C GLN A 18 18.48 -3.44 11.21
N SER A 19 18.13 -3.74 12.47
CA SER A 19 16.80 -4.28 12.80
C SER A 19 15.71 -3.20 12.71
N GLN A 20 15.97 -2.01 13.25
CA GLN A 20 15.01 -0.90 13.22
C GLN A 20 14.68 -0.44 11.80
N ASP A 21 15.67 -0.41 10.90
CA ASP A 21 15.45 -0.01 9.49
C ASP A 21 14.54 -1.02 8.76
N LYS A 22 14.71 -2.32 9.02
CA LYS A 22 13.86 -3.38 8.47
C LYS A 22 12.43 -3.30 8.99
N ASP A 23 12.27 -3.09 10.30
CA ASP A 23 10.96 -2.99 10.94
C ASP A 23 10.20 -1.74 10.46
N LEU A 24 10.90 -0.60 10.34
CA LEU A 24 10.33 0.64 9.81
C LEU A 24 9.92 0.47 8.34
N LYS A 25 10.77 -0.14 7.52
CA LYS A 25 10.45 -0.42 6.11
C LYS A 25 9.23 -1.32 6.01
N PHE A 26 9.19 -2.41 6.79
CA PHE A 26 8.05 -3.33 6.80
C PHE A 26 6.75 -2.62 7.20
N ALA A 27 6.77 -1.81 8.26
CA ALA A 27 5.60 -1.03 8.68
C ALA A 27 5.14 -0.04 7.59
N ASN A 28 6.09 0.64 6.93
CA ASN A 28 5.78 1.55 5.83
C ASN A 28 5.17 0.81 4.63
N ASP A 29 5.74 -0.33 4.24
CA ASP A 29 5.23 -1.17 3.15
C ASP A 29 3.79 -1.66 3.43
N MET A 30 3.50 -2.01 4.69
CA MET A 30 2.13 -2.33 5.13
C MET A 30 1.17 -1.15 4.98
N LEU A 31 1.57 0.05 5.44
CA LEU A 31 0.74 1.25 5.35
C LEU A 31 0.46 1.65 3.90
N VAL A 32 1.48 1.59 3.04
CA VAL A 32 1.32 1.85 1.61
C VAL A 32 0.37 0.82 0.99
N THR A 33 0.56 -0.46 1.28
CA THR A 33 -0.33 -1.54 0.79
C THR A 33 -1.77 -1.31 1.23
N ALA A 34 -2.00 -1.00 2.50
CA ALA A 34 -3.34 -0.75 3.04
C ALA A 34 -3.99 0.49 2.40
N LYS A 35 -3.22 1.57 2.19
CA LYS A 35 -3.70 2.79 1.53
C LYS A 35 -4.15 2.51 0.09
N VAL A 36 -3.34 1.80 -0.68
CA VAL A 36 -3.66 1.46 -2.08
C VAL A 36 -4.84 0.49 -2.15
N ALA A 37 -4.86 -0.56 -1.32
CA ALA A 37 -5.97 -1.50 -1.27
C ALA A 37 -7.29 -0.81 -0.89
N GLY A 38 -7.25 0.13 0.06
CA GLY A 38 -8.40 0.95 0.44
C GLY A 38 -8.93 1.81 -0.70
N MET A 39 -8.05 2.51 -1.42
CA MET A 39 -8.41 3.27 -2.63
C MET A 39 -9.11 2.39 -3.67
N CYS A 40 -8.53 1.22 -3.97
CA CYS A 40 -9.11 0.28 -4.93
C CYS A 40 -10.45 -0.30 -4.45
N GLY A 41 -10.60 -0.52 -3.13
CA GLY A 41 -11.87 -0.88 -2.51
C GLY A 41 -12.94 0.19 -2.70
N THR A 42 -12.60 1.47 -2.53
CA THR A 42 -13.51 2.60 -2.78
C THR A 42 -13.98 2.64 -4.23
N PHE A 43 -13.07 2.48 -5.21
CA PHE A 43 -13.47 2.40 -6.62
C PHE A 43 -14.47 1.27 -6.87
N LYS A 44 -14.19 0.07 -6.34
CA LYS A 44 -15.12 -1.07 -6.43
C LYS A 44 -16.49 -0.73 -5.85
N GLN A 45 -16.54 -0.05 -4.70
CA GLN A 45 -17.79 0.38 -4.09
C GLN A 45 -18.52 1.45 -4.91
N MET A 46 -17.80 2.39 -5.51
CA MET A 46 -18.39 3.40 -6.41
C MET A 46 -19.07 2.74 -7.62
N PHE A 47 -18.40 1.78 -8.27
CA PHE A 47 -18.98 1.04 -9.38
C PHE A 47 -20.24 0.26 -8.96
N ALA A 48 -20.17 -0.50 -7.87
CA ALA A 48 -21.32 -1.26 -7.38
C ALA A 48 -22.49 -0.36 -6.95
N PHE A 49 -22.18 0.77 -6.32
CA PHE A 49 -23.19 1.75 -5.92
C PHE A 49 -23.89 2.35 -7.14
N GLN A 50 -23.14 2.71 -8.18
CA GLN A 50 -23.69 3.25 -9.41
C GLN A 50 -24.49 2.21 -10.18
N GLU A 51 -24.02 0.96 -10.26
CA GLU A 51 -24.76 -0.16 -10.86
C GLU A 51 -26.14 -0.32 -10.22
N ALA A 52 -26.22 -0.24 -8.89
CA ALA A 52 -27.46 -0.37 -8.14
C ALA A 52 -28.35 0.88 -8.19
N THR A 53 -27.77 2.07 -8.10
CA THR A 53 -28.52 3.33 -7.93
C THR A 53 -28.90 3.98 -9.25
N GLN A 54 -28.14 3.73 -10.32
CA GLN A 54 -28.35 4.31 -11.66
C GLN A 54 -28.48 5.84 -11.60
N MET A 55 -27.58 6.50 -10.86
CA MET A 55 -27.61 7.96 -10.77
C MET A 55 -27.38 8.57 -12.16
N PRO A 56 -28.18 9.57 -12.57
CA PRO A 56 -27.92 10.28 -13.81
C PRO A 56 -26.50 10.83 -13.87
N GLY A 57 -25.75 10.45 -14.91
CA GLY A 57 -24.35 10.86 -15.12
C GLY A 57 -23.32 10.14 -14.24
N GLY A 58 -23.71 9.15 -13.44
CA GLY A 58 -22.78 8.46 -12.53
C GLY A 58 -21.67 7.68 -13.25
N ASP A 59 -21.98 7.02 -14.37
CA ASP A 59 -20.97 6.29 -15.15
C ASP A 59 -19.90 7.24 -15.72
N GLU A 60 -20.32 8.37 -16.31
CA GLU A 60 -19.41 9.40 -16.82
C GLU A 60 -18.55 9.98 -15.69
N PHE A 61 -19.15 10.23 -14.52
CA PHE A 61 -18.41 10.72 -13.36
C PHE A 61 -17.32 9.73 -12.94
N ILE A 62 -17.66 8.44 -12.80
CA ILE A 62 -16.71 7.42 -12.37
C ILE A 62 -15.58 7.27 -13.38
N GLU A 63 -15.89 7.24 -14.68
CA GLU A 63 -14.89 7.16 -15.75
C GLU A 63 -13.91 8.34 -15.69
N ARG A 64 -14.42 9.57 -15.62
CA ARG A 64 -13.61 10.78 -15.60
C ARG A 64 -12.75 10.87 -14.33
N PHE A 65 -13.33 10.51 -13.19
CA PHE A 65 -12.61 10.51 -11.92
C PHE A 65 -11.50 9.46 -11.92
N LEU A 66 -11.79 8.23 -12.37
CA LEU A 66 -10.80 7.17 -12.48
C LEU A 66 -9.66 7.54 -13.45
N ASN A 67 -9.98 8.10 -14.63
CA ASN A 67 -8.98 8.55 -15.59
C ASN A 67 -8.10 9.68 -15.03
N THR A 68 -8.66 10.56 -14.21
CA THR A 68 -7.91 11.61 -13.52
C THR A 68 -6.90 11.01 -12.54
N GLU A 69 -7.32 10.03 -11.74
CA GLU A 69 -6.45 9.38 -10.76
C GLU A 69 -5.37 8.51 -11.41
N ILE A 70 -5.71 7.77 -12.46
CA ILE A 70 -4.73 7.02 -13.28
C ILE A 70 -3.66 7.97 -13.83
N SER A 71 -4.09 9.11 -14.40
CA SER A 71 -3.20 10.13 -14.94
C SER A 71 -2.34 10.78 -13.85
N ARG A 72 -2.93 11.07 -12.68
CA ARG A 72 -2.21 11.62 -11.51
C ARG A 72 -1.12 10.67 -11.02
N LEU A 73 -1.33 9.37 -11.14
CA LEU A 73 -0.37 8.33 -10.78
C LEU A 73 0.65 8.04 -11.89
N GLY A 74 0.49 8.61 -13.09
CA GLY A 74 1.36 8.36 -14.23
C GLY A 74 1.32 6.91 -14.73
N MET A 75 0.18 6.25 -14.56
CA MET A 75 -0.02 4.84 -14.92
C MET A 75 -0.91 4.71 -16.16
N SER A 76 -0.80 3.57 -16.84
CA SER A 76 -1.86 3.09 -17.73
C SER A 76 -2.99 2.43 -16.92
N LEU A 77 -4.16 2.27 -17.55
CA LEU A 77 -5.28 1.54 -16.94
C LEU A 77 -4.89 0.12 -16.53
N GLN A 78 -4.10 -0.58 -17.35
CA GLN A 78 -3.68 -1.96 -17.07
C GLN A 78 -2.77 -2.03 -15.84
N GLU A 79 -1.82 -1.10 -15.71
CA GLU A 79 -0.95 -1.00 -14.54
C GLU A 79 -1.75 -0.66 -13.28
N PHE A 80 -2.71 0.26 -13.38
CA PHE A 80 -3.59 0.62 -12.27
C PHE A 80 -4.43 -0.57 -11.81
N MET A 81 -5.04 -1.31 -12.74
CA MET A 81 -5.83 -2.50 -12.40
C MET A 81 -4.97 -3.61 -11.79
N LYS A 82 -3.74 -3.79 -12.29
CA LYS A 82 -2.78 -4.72 -11.69
C LYS A 82 -2.41 -4.30 -10.27
N LEU A 83 -2.08 -3.03 -10.06
CA LEU A 83 -1.80 -2.46 -8.74
C LEU A 83 -2.95 -2.70 -7.76
N CYS A 84 -4.19 -2.50 -8.21
CA CYS A 84 -5.37 -2.77 -7.38
C CYS A 84 -5.51 -4.25 -7.02
N THR A 85 -5.32 -5.15 -7.98
CA THR A 85 -5.39 -6.59 -7.73
C THR A 85 -4.31 -7.03 -6.72
N ASP A 86 -3.05 -6.67 -6.99
CA ASP A 86 -1.90 -7.04 -6.17
C ASP A 86 -2.01 -6.49 -4.74
N SER A 87 -2.43 -5.22 -4.59
CA SER A 87 -2.54 -4.56 -3.29
C SER A 87 -3.68 -5.15 -2.43
N ILE A 88 -4.82 -5.47 -3.04
CA ILE A 88 -5.94 -6.14 -2.33
C ILE A 88 -5.52 -7.54 -1.87
N GLU A 89 -4.83 -8.31 -2.71
CA GLU A 89 -4.32 -9.63 -2.34
C GLU A 89 -3.32 -9.53 -1.18
N SER A 90 -2.36 -8.60 -1.29
CA SER A 90 -1.35 -8.35 -0.27
C SER A 90 -1.98 -7.91 1.07
N TYR A 91 -2.95 -7.00 1.02
CA TYR A 91 -3.70 -6.57 2.20
C TYR A 91 -4.45 -7.74 2.84
N ASN A 92 -5.14 -8.58 2.05
CA ASN A 92 -5.85 -9.75 2.58
C ASN A 92 -4.89 -10.76 3.23
N LYS A 93 -3.68 -10.91 2.70
CA LYS A 93 -2.65 -11.74 3.33
C LYS A 93 -2.21 -11.15 4.68
N LEU A 94 -1.93 -9.85 4.72
CA LEU A 94 -1.56 -9.14 5.96
C LEU A 94 -2.66 -9.23 7.02
N LYS A 95 -3.93 -9.04 6.61
CA LYS A 95 -5.09 -9.15 7.50
C LYS A 95 -5.19 -10.53 8.15
N ARG A 96 -5.04 -11.61 7.37
CA ARG A 96 -5.06 -12.99 7.89
C ARG A 96 -3.92 -13.30 8.85
N MET A 97 -2.80 -12.59 8.77
CA MET A 97 -1.68 -12.76 9.70
C MET A 97 -1.88 -11.99 11.01
N SER A 98 -2.77 -11.00 11.02
CA SER A 98 -3.10 -10.21 12.22
C SER A 98 -4.28 -10.77 13.01
N GLU A 99 -5.02 -11.72 12.44
CA GLU A 99 -6.12 -12.47 13.07
C GLU A 99 -5.59 -13.75 13.72
#